data_AF-A0AAU4PS24-F1
#
_entry.id   AF-A0AAU4PS24-F1
#
_cell.length_a   1.000
_cell.length_b   1.000
_cell.length_c   1.000
_cell.angle_alpha   90.00
_cell.angle_beta   90.00
_cell.angle_gamma   90.00
#
_symmetry.space_group_name_H-M   'P 1'
#
loop_
_entity.id
_entity.type
_entity.pdbx_description
1 polymer ?
#
loop_
_entity_poly.entity_id
_entity_poly.type
_entity_poly.pdbx_seq_one_letter_code
_entity_poly.pdbx_strand_id
1 'polypeptide(L)'
;MSAICRFIHAEKAAYPVTLLCRVMKTARSTYYAWATGIEAREKRERADTALARRLRKHVHWGYLTPHETRLRYQQGQALAA
;
A
#
# COMPACT_ATOMS: atom_id res chain seq x y z
N MET A 1 -10.03 -0.91 8.96
CA MET A 1 -10.87 0.21 8.50
C MET A 1 -11.04 0.32 6.98
N SER A 2 -10.00 0.18 6.15
CA SER A 2 -10.08 0.45 4.70
C SER A 2 -10.98 -0.53 3.93
N ALA A 3 -11.05 -1.81 4.31
CA ALA A 3 -11.91 -2.80 3.64
C ALA A 3 -13.41 -2.49 3.78
N ILE A 4 -13.86 -2.14 4.99
CA ILE A 4 -15.26 -1.75 5.25
C ILE A 4 -15.64 -0.52 4.43
N CYS A 5 -14.79 0.52 4.42
CA CYS A 5 -15.10 1.73 3.67
C CYS A 5 -15.08 1.51 2.15
N ARG A 6 -14.20 0.62 1.64
CA ARG A 6 -14.21 0.20 0.22
C ARG A 6 -15.51 -0.51 -0.15
N PHE A 7 -15.96 -1.45 0.68
CA PHE A 7 -17.24 -2.13 0.49
C PHE A 7 -18.40 -1.14 0.47
N ILE A 8 -18.49 -0.26 1.48
CA ILE A 8 -19.52 0.79 1.54
C ILE A 8 -19.48 1.65 0.27
N HIS A 9 -18.29 2.01 -0.22
CA HIS A 9 -18.15 2.85 -1.40
C HIS A 9 -18.58 2.16 -2.70
N ALA A 10 -18.37 0.85 -2.81
CA ALA A 10 -18.82 0.05 -3.96
C ALA A 10 -20.35 -0.08 -3.98
N GLU A 11 -20.96 -0.34 -2.82
CA GLU A 11 -22.40 -0.61 -2.69
C GLU A 11 -23.27 0.65 -2.54
N LYS A 12 -22.67 1.84 -2.35
CA LYS A 12 -23.41 3.10 -2.12
C LYS A 12 -24.36 3.49 -3.26
N ALA A 13 -24.16 2.93 -4.46
CA ALA A 13 -25.02 3.17 -5.62
C ALA A 13 -26.35 2.42 -5.51
N ALA A 14 -26.36 1.27 -4.83
CA ALA A 14 -27.54 0.43 -4.63
C ALA A 14 -28.22 0.70 -3.28
N TYR A 15 -27.46 1.08 -2.25
CA TYR A 15 -27.97 1.22 -0.89
C TYR A 15 -27.52 2.55 -0.24
N PRO A 16 -28.36 3.15 0.62
CA PRO A 16 -27.97 4.36 1.34
C PRO A 16 -26.81 4.08 2.30
N VAL A 17 -25.83 4.97 2.31
CA VAL A 17 -24.62 4.88 3.17
C VAL A 17 -24.97 4.70 4.65
N THR A 18 -26.09 5.29 5.10
CA THR A 18 -26.56 5.16 6.49
C THR A 18 -26.90 3.71 6.87
N LEU A 19 -27.53 2.96 5.96
CA LEU A 19 -27.84 1.54 6.12
C LEU A 19 -26.55 0.72 6.14
N LEU A 20 -25.67 0.95 5.17
CA LEU A 20 -24.39 0.24 5.06
C LEU A 20 -23.52 0.46 6.30
N CYS A 21 -23.40 1.70 6.79
CA CYS A 21 -22.66 2.01 8.02
C CYS A 21 -23.26 1.29 9.24
N ARG A 22 -24.59 1.21 9.35
CA ARG A 22 -25.27 0.50 10.44
C ARG A 22 -25.00 -1.00 10.39
N VAL A 23 -25.16 -1.62 9.21
CA VAL A 23 -24.92 -3.06 8.99
C VAL A 23 -23.48 -3.43 9.30
N MET A 24 -22.52 -2.61 8.82
CA MET A 24 -21.09 -2.84 9.03
C MET A 24 -20.60 -2.40 10.42
N LYS A 25 -21.49 -1.90 11.30
CA LYS A 25 -21.18 -1.38 12.64
C LYS A 25 -20.04 -0.35 12.64
N THR A 26 -20.03 0.55 11.64
CA THR A 26 -19.03 1.63 11.53
C THR A 26 -19.67 3.00 11.65
N ALA A 27 -18.94 3.96 12.21
CA ALA A 27 -19.40 5.34 12.25
C ALA A 27 -19.45 5.96 10.84
N ARG A 28 -20.47 6.79 10.59
CA ARG A 28 -20.60 7.56 9.34
C ARG A 28 -19.40 8.50 9.13
N SER A 29 -18.89 9.09 10.21
CA SER A 29 -17.71 9.96 10.19
C SER A 29 -16.48 9.23 9.65
N THR A 30 -16.28 7.95 10.01
CA THR A 30 -15.20 7.13 9.48
C THR A 30 -15.31 6.96 7.97
N TYR A 31 -16.51 6.71 7.45
CA TYR A 31 -16.72 6.60 6.00
C TYR A 31 -16.43 7.91 5.28
N TYR A 32 -16.97 9.05 5.73
CA TYR A 32 -16.74 10.32 5.06
C TYR A 32 -15.29 10.80 5.17
N ALA A 33 -14.64 10.63 6.33
CA ALA A 33 -13.22 10.92 6.48
C ALA A 33 -12.34 10.01 5.60
N TRP A 34 -12.77 8.78 5.36
CA TRP A 34 -12.14 7.93 4.36
C TRP A 34 -12.46 8.43 2.94
N ALA A 35 -13.70 8.73 2.59
CA ALA A 35 -14.10 9.14 1.25
C ALA A 35 -13.37 10.40 0.77
N THR A 36 -13.15 11.39 1.64
CA THR A 36 -12.41 12.62 1.31
C THR A 36 -10.93 12.36 0.97
N GLY A 37 -10.36 11.26 1.44
CA GLY A 37 -8.95 10.92 1.24
C GLY A 37 -8.67 9.91 0.12
N ILE A 38 -9.67 9.52 -0.69
CA ILE A 38 -9.50 8.52 -1.75
C ILE A 38 -8.48 9.00 -2.79
N GLU A 39 -8.70 10.18 -3.37
CA GLU A 39 -7.81 10.72 -4.41
C GLU A 39 -6.37 10.89 -3.92
N ALA A 40 -6.20 11.37 -2.69
CA ALA A 40 -4.89 11.53 -2.07
C ALA A 40 -4.17 10.20 -1.85
N ARG A 41 -4.91 9.10 -1.63
CA ARG A 41 -4.34 7.74 -1.52
C ARG A 41 -4.00 7.17 -2.89
N GLU A 42 -4.88 7.32 -3.87
CA GLU A 42 -4.60 6.87 -5.25
C GLU A 42 -3.42 7.61 -5.87
N LYS A 43 -3.25 8.90 -5.56
CA LYS A 43 -2.08 9.66 -5.99
C LYS A 43 -0.80 9.12 -5.36
N ARG A 44 -0.82 8.80 -4.06
CA ARG A 44 0.31 8.18 -3.36
C ARG A 44 0.63 6.80 -3.93
N GLU A 45 -0.37 5.95 -4.12
CA GLU A 45 -0.20 4.60 -4.66
C GLU A 45 0.35 4.63 -6.09
N ARG A 46 -0.13 5.55 -6.93
CA ARG A 46 0.43 5.77 -8.27
C ARG A 46 1.89 6.24 -8.21
N ALA A 47 2.21 7.16 -7.30
CA ALA A 47 3.58 7.63 -7.11
C ALA A 47 4.50 6.52 -6.61
N ASP A 48 4.03 5.71 -5.65
CA ASP A 48 4.76 4.58 -5.09
C ASP A 48 4.96 3.48 -6.14
N THR A 49 3.94 3.19 -6.95
CA THR A 49 4.04 2.23 -8.07
C THR A 49 5.03 2.71 -9.13
N ALA A 50 5.00 4.00 -9.47
CA ALA A 50 5.94 4.61 -10.39
C ALA A 50 7.37 4.60 -9.84
N LEU A 51 7.55 4.83 -8.54
CA LEU A 51 8.83 4.76 -7.85
C LEU A 51 9.35 3.32 -7.79
N ALA A 52 8.51 2.36 -7.42
CA ALA A 52 8.86 0.94 -7.35
C ALA A 52 9.32 0.39 -8.70
N ARG A 53 8.73 0.86 -9.82
CA ARG A 53 9.18 0.51 -11.17
C ARG A 53 10.58 1.04 -11.49
N ARG A 54 10.96 2.19 -10.93
CA ARG A 54 12.29 2.80 -11.14
C ARG A 54 13.37 2.17 -10.28
N LEU A 55 13.01 1.68 -9.10
CA LEU A 55 13.93 0.99 -8.20
C LEU A 55 14.29 -0.38 -8.77
N ARG A 56 15.59 -0.58 -9.04
CA ARG A 56 16.11 -1.92 -9.36
C ARG A 56 16.21 -2.74 -8.07
N LYS A 57 15.63 -3.93 -8.07
CA LYS A 57 15.78 -4.91 -6.99
C LYS A 57 16.93 -5.84 -7.34
N HIS A 58 17.81 -6.10 -6.37
CA HIS A 58 18.79 -7.16 -6.45
C HIS A 58 18.09 -8.52 -6.41
N VAL A 59 18.45 -9.40 -7.33
CA VAL A 59 17.81 -10.71 -7.55
C VAL A 59 17.74 -11.57 -6.28
N HIS A 60 18.77 -11.48 -5.42
CA HIS A 60 18.87 -12.34 -4.25
C HIS A 60 18.54 -11.64 -2.92
N TRP A 61 18.68 -10.32 -2.84
CA TRP A 61 18.60 -9.59 -1.57
C TRP A 61 17.60 -8.43 -1.57
N GLY A 62 16.89 -8.19 -2.69
CA GLY A 62 15.86 -7.15 -2.76
C GLY A 62 16.45 -5.75 -2.92
N TYR A 63 15.94 -4.77 -2.18
CA TYR A 63 16.36 -3.37 -2.34
C TYR A 63 17.70 -3.11 -1.65
N LEU A 64 18.78 -3.33 -2.38
CA LEU A 64 20.14 -2.96 -1.96
C LEU A 64 20.71 -1.93 -2.93
N THR A 65 21.52 -1.04 -2.37
CA THR A 65 22.43 -0.20 -3.17
C THR A 65 23.54 -1.05 -3.79
N PRO A 66 24.20 -0.57 -4.86
CA PRO A 66 25.35 -1.25 -5.44
C PRO A 66 26.49 -1.49 -4.44
N HIS A 67 26.66 -0.59 -3.46
CA HIS A 67 27.69 -0.72 -2.42
C HIS A 67 27.36 -1.86 -1.43
N GLU A 68 26.13 -1.89 -0.91
CA GLU A 68 25.68 -2.98 -0.01
C GLU A 68 25.73 -4.35 -0.69
N THR A 69 25.43 -4.38 -1.99
CA THR A 69 25.56 -5.59 -2.81
C THR A 69 27.02 -6.08 -2.84
N ARG A 70 27.99 -5.19 -3.10
CA ARG A 70 29.43 -5.54 -3.10
C ARG A 70 29.92 -6.04 -1.75
N LEU A 71 29.52 -5.37 -0.67
CA LEU A 71 29.91 -5.77 0.69
C LEU A 71 29.44 -7.18 1.02
N ARG A 72 28.21 -7.54 0.63
CA ARG A 72 27.69 -8.90 0.84
C ARG A 72 28.47 -9.95 0.06
N TYR A 73 28.88 -9.65 -1.18
CA TYR A 73 29.74 -10.55 -1.94
C TYR A 73 31.10 -10.75 -1.26
N GLN A 74 31.72 -9.68 -0.79
CA GLN A 74 33.01 -9.75 -0.08
C GLN A 74 32.90 -10.56 1.22
N GLN A 75 31.84 -10.34 2.01
CA GLN A 75 31.57 -11.13 3.22
C GLN A 75 31.34 -12.60 2.90
N GLY A 76 30.58 -12.92 1.85
CA GLY A 76 30.38 -14.30 1.42
C GLY A 76 31.67 -14.99 0.98
N GLN A 77 32.55 -14.26 0.30
CA GLN A 77 33.90 -14.76 -0.07
C GLN A 77 34.78 -14.99 1.17
N ALA A 78 34.74 -14.08 2.15
CA ALA A 78 35.52 -14.20 3.38
C ALA A 78 35.07 -15.36 4.29
N LEU A 79 33.78 -15.72 4.27
CA LEU A 79 33.25 -16.86 5.02
C LEU A 79 33.50 -18.21 4.32
N ALA A 80 33.84 -18.20 3.03
CA ALA A 80 34.11 -19.40 2.24
C ALA A 80 35.60 -19.73 2.10
N ALA A 81 36.49 -18.84 2.59
CA ALA A 81 37.95 -19.01 2.61
C ALA A 81 38.42 -19.47 4.00
#